data_AF-A0A843EKL7-F1
#
_entry.id   AF-A0A843EKL7-F1
#
_cell.length_a   1.000
_cell.length_b   1.000
_cell.length_c   1.000
_cell.angle_alpha   90.00
_cell.angle_beta   90.00
_cell.angle_gamma   90.00
#
_symmetry.space_group_name_H-M   'P 1'
#
loop_
_entity.id
_entity.type
_entity.pdbx_description
1 polymer ?
#
loop_
_entity_poly.entity_id
_entity_poly.type
_entity_poly.pdbx_seq_one_letter_code
_entity_poly.pdbx_strand_id
1 'polypeptide(L)'
;MALGMPGPMEKDKMCAHEASTGLIRAQLMTNTHILEVFVHEDEEEDPKELKKLADNRAREHAQNLIKMMFHPKQMRKEAGKGMREGKEDAGPL
;
A
#
# COMPACT_ATOMS: atom_id res chain seq x y z
N MET A 1 9.11 -4.34 -2.04
CA MET A 1 8.13 -3.56 -1.27
C MET A 1 8.82 -2.30 -0.80
N ALA A 2 8.17 -1.14 -0.87
CA ALA A 2 8.67 0.13 -0.39
C ALA A 2 7.76 0.58 0.77
N LEU A 3 8.26 0.49 2.00
CA LEU A 3 7.54 0.90 3.20
C LEU A 3 7.90 2.36 3.52
N GLY A 4 6.90 3.21 3.71
CA GLY A 4 7.11 4.63 4.02
C GLY A 4 6.04 5.17 4.95
N MET A 5 6.40 6.20 5.73
CA MET A 5 5.49 6.86 6.64
C MET A 5 5.61 8.37 6.45
N PRO A 6 4.82 8.97 5.54
CA PRO A 6 4.81 10.41 5.36
C PRO A 6 4.26 11.12 6.60
N GLY A 7 4.89 12.24 6.94
CA GLY A 7 4.42 13.12 8.01
C GLY A 7 3.10 13.83 7.67
N PRO A 8 2.52 14.55 8.64
CA PRO A 8 1.20 15.15 8.49
C PRO A 8 1.21 16.48 7.72
N MET A 9 2.38 17.08 7.46
CA MET A 9 2.45 18.38 6.82
C MET A 9 2.16 18.28 5.32
N GLU A 10 1.60 19.34 4.74
CA GLU A 10 1.32 19.40 3.29
C GLU A 10 2.60 19.19 2.44
N LYS A 11 3.75 19.66 2.94
CA LYS A 11 5.05 19.40 2.31
C LYS A 11 5.43 17.91 2.33
N ASP A 12 5.06 17.18 3.36
CA ASP A 12 5.32 15.74 3.45
C ASP A 12 4.46 14.97 2.45
N LYS A 13 3.22 15.41 2.19
CA LYS A 13 2.36 14.88 1.13
C LYS A 13 2.97 15.11 -0.26
N MET A 14 3.56 16.28 -0.50
CA MET A 14 4.30 16.55 -1.73
C MET A 14 5.54 15.65 -1.87
N CYS A 15 6.31 15.47 -0.80
CA CYS A 15 7.45 14.56 -0.79
C CYS A 15 7.02 13.11 -1.05
N ALA A 16 5.91 12.67 -0.46
CA ALA A 16 5.33 11.35 -0.70
C ALA A 16 4.93 11.19 -2.17
N HIS A 17 4.26 12.19 -2.76
CA HIS A 17 3.89 12.18 -4.17
C HIS A 17 5.10 12.07 -5.11
N GLU A 18 6.17 12.82 -4.83
CA GLU A 18 7.42 12.74 -5.59
C GLU A 18 8.08 11.35 -5.44
N ALA A 19 8.07 10.79 -4.23
CA ALA A 19 8.56 9.44 -3.97
C ALA A 19 7.77 8.38 -4.76
N SER A 20 6.44 8.42 -4.72
CA SER A 20 5.57 7.51 -5.49
C SER A 20 5.85 7.61 -7.00
N THR A 21 6.03 8.84 -7.51
CA THR A 21 6.41 9.06 -8.92
C THR A 21 7.77 8.43 -9.25
N GLY A 22 8.73 8.52 -8.33
CA GLY A 22 10.02 7.84 -8.44
C GLY A 22 9.89 6.31 -8.48
N LEU A 23 9.02 5.74 -7.63
CA LEU A 23 8.75 4.30 -7.61
C LEU A 23 8.12 3.83 -8.94
N ILE A 24 7.15 4.57 -9.47
CA ILE A 24 6.55 4.28 -10.78
C ILE A 24 7.62 4.25 -11.88
N ARG A 25 8.51 5.24 -11.92
CA ARG A 25 9.61 5.28 -12.89
C ARG A 25 10.55 4.07 -12.73
N ALA A 26 10.90 3.72 -11.49
CA ALA A 26 11.74 2.55 -11.22
C ALA A 26 11.10 1.24 -11.69
N GLN A 27 9.78 1.08 -11.50
CA GLN A 27 9.04 -0.09 -12.00
C GLN A 27 9.09 -0.18 -13.53
N LEU A 28 8.85 0.93 -14.22
CA LEU A 28 8.89 0.99 -15.69
C LEU A 28 10.30 0.71 -16.24
N MET A 29 11.34 1.19 -15.56
CA MET A 29 12.73 0.97 -15.99
C MET A 29 13.22 -0.46 -15.75
N THR A 30 12.72 -1.14 -14.71
CA THR A 30 13.19 -2.47 -14.32
C THR A 30 12.24 -3.61 -14.71
N ASN A 31 11.06 -3.29 -15.26
CA ASN A 31 9.96 -4.24 -15.50
C ASN A 31 9.64 -5.12 -14.28
N THR A 32 9.91 -4.60 -13.08
CA THR A 32 9.73 -5.33 -11.82
C THR A 32 8.72 -4.58 -10.98
N HIS A 33 7.76 -5.29 -10.37
CA HIS A 33 6.77 -4.67 -9.51
C HIS A 33 7.38 -4.19 -8.20
N ILE A 34 7.08 -2.95 -7.84
CA ILE A 34 7.36 -2.38 -6.52
C ILE A 34 6.00 -2.14 -5.87
N LEU A 35 5.73 -2.84 -4.78
CA LEU A 35 4.54 -2.58 -3.97
C LEU A 35 4.85 -1.43 -3.01
N GLU A 36 4.23 -0.28 -3.27
CA GLU A 36 4.26 0.89 -2.41
C GLU A 36 3.32 0.69 -1.21
N VAL A 37 3.85 0.89 -0.01
CA VAL A 37 3.13 0.72 1.25
C VAL A 37 3.39 1.96 2.09
N PHE A 38 2.65 3.03 1.80
CA PHE A 38 2.72 4.27 2.55
C PHE A 38 1.59 4.35 3.56
N VAL A 39 1.90 4.83 4.76
CA VAL A 39 0.95 5.08 5.85
C VAL A 39 1.16 6.51 6.30
N HIS A 40 0.22 7.40 6.05
CA HIS A 40 0.36 8.78 6.47
C HIS A 40 0.00 8.92 7.95
N GLU A 41 0.74 9.76 8.66
CA GLU A 41 0.48 10.04 10.08
C GLU A 41 -0.90 10.64 10.34
N ASP A 42 -1.52 11.28 9.33
CA ASP A 42 -2.86 11.86 9.43
C ASP A 42 -4.00 10.86 9.15
N GLU A 43 -3.70 9.57 8.91
CA GLU A 43 -4.73 8.54 8.70
C GLU A 43 -5.43 8.09 9.99
N GLU A 44 -4.77 8.25 11.14
CA GLU A 44 -5.30 7.91 12.46
C GLU A 44 -4.86 8.92 13.51
N GLU A 45 -5.78 9.35 14.38
CA GLU A 45 -5.48 10.29 15.46
C GLU A 45 -4.79 9.62 16.66
N ASP A 46 -5.05 8.32 16.90
CA ASP A 46 -4.42 7.55 17.98
C ASP A 46 -3.14 6.85 17.48
N PRO A 47 -1.96 7.13 18.07
CA PRO A 47 -0.72 6.42 17.76
C PRO A 47 -0.81 4.89 17.86
N LYS A 48 -1.68 4.35 18.72
CA LYS A 48 -1.90 2.90 18.82
C LYS A 48 -2.63 2.34 17.62
N GLU A 49 -3.64 3.04 17.12
CA GLU A 49 -4.38 2.65 15.92
C GLU A 49 -3.53 2.86 14.68
N LEU A 50 -2.73 3.93 14.61
CA LEU A 50 -1.76 4.15 13.53
C LEU A 50 -0.74 3.00 13.43
N LYS A 51 -0.22 2.54 14.58
CA LYS A 51 0.69 1.39 14.61
C LYS A 51 0.02 0.11 14.10
N LYS A 52 -1.24 -0.14 14.50
CA LYS A 52 -2.00 -1.31 14.02
C LYS A 52 -2.28 -1.22 12.52
N LEU A 53 -2.67 -0.04 12.05
CA LEU A 53 -2.92 0.23 10.63
C LEU A 53 -1.66 -0.03 9.81
N ALA A 54 -0.51 0.44 10.27
CA ALA A 54 0.76 0.22 9.59
C ALA A 54 1.15 -1.27 9.55
N ASP A 55 1.01 -2.02 10.64
CA ASP A 55 1.29 -3.47 10.65
C ASP A 55 0.34 -4.24 9.73
N ASN A 56 -0.96 -3.93 9.79
CA ASN A 56 -1.98 -4.57 8.96
C ASN A 56 -1.73 -4.30 7.48
N ARG A 57 -1.53 -3.03 7.10
CA ARG A 57 -1.26 -2.64 5.72
C ARG A 57 0.01 -3.31 5.20
N ALA A 58 1.10 -3.30 5.97
CA ALA A 58 2.33 -3.99 5.57
C ALA A 58 2.12 -5.50 5.38
N ARG A 59 1.37 -6.15 6.29
CA ARG A 59 1.07 -7.58 6.24
C ARG A 59 0.19 -7.94 5.04
N GLU A 60 -0.84 -7.16 4.74
CA GLU A 60 -1.76 -7.39 3.63
C GLU A 60 -1.07 -7.15 2.27
N HIS A 61 -0.24 -6.11 2.16
CA HIS A 61 0.60 -5.95 0.97
C HIS A 61 1.63 -7.08 0.80
N ALA A 62 2.17 -7.63 1.89
CA ALA A 62 3.03 -8.82 1.81
C ALA A 62 2.26 -10.05 1.30
N GLN A 63 1.00 -10.22 1.72
CA GLN A 63 0.13 -11.27 1.17
C GLN A 63 -0.16 -11.04 -0.32
N ASN A 64 -0.40 -9.79 -0.73
CA ASN A 64 -0.54 -9.44 -2.15
C ASN A 64 0.72 -9.77 -2.94
N LEU A 65 1.92 -9.50 -2.42
CA LEU A 65 3.18 -9.90 -3.05
C LEU A 65 3.25 -11.43 -3.24
N ILE A 66 2.88 -12.22 -2.22
CA ILE A 66 2.84 -13.69 -2.32
C ILE A 66 1.82 -14.12 -3.37
N LYS A 67 0.63 -13.50 -3.42
CA LYS A 67 -0.39 -13.78 -4.44
C LYS A 67 0.11 -13.46 -5.84
N MET A 68 0.80 -12.33 -6.03
CA MET A 68 1.39 -11.95 -7.32
C MET A 68 2.45 -12.94 -7.78
N MET A 69 3.36 -13.35 -6.88
CA MET A 69 4.48 -14.22 -7.23
C MET A 69 4.08 -15.68 -7.44
N PHE A 70 3.17 -16.20 -6.61
CA PHE A 70 2.89 -17.65 -6.55
C PHE A 70 1.45 -18.02 -6.92
N HIS A 71 0.48 -17.12 -6.74
CA HIS A 71 -0.95 -17.43 -6.89
C HIS A 71 -1.74 -16.43 -7.74
N PRO A 72 -1.31 -16.09 -8.97
CA PRO A 72 -1.94 -15.04 -9.77
C PRO A 72 -3.42 -15.32 -10.11
N LYS A 73 -3.83 -16.59 -10.12
CA LYS A 73 -5.23 -17.00 -10.31
C LYS A 73 -6.14 -16.59 -9.14
N GLN A 74 -5.62 -16.56 -7.92
CA GLN A 74 -6.40 -16.12 -6.75
C GLN A 74 -6.66 -14.61 -6.84
N MET A 75 -5.63 -13.83 -7.16
CA MET A 75 -5.76 -12.39 -7.37
C MET A 75 -6.80 -12.04 -8.44
N ARG A 76 -6.87 -12.80 -9.55
CA ARG A 76 -7.92 -12.61 -10.57
C ARG A 76 -9.33 -12.88 -10.07
N LYS A 77 -9.52 -13.79 -9.10
CA LYS A 77 -10.84 -14.06 -8.49
C LYS A 77 -11.27 -12.95 -7.53
N GLU A 78 -10.33 -12.13 -7.08
CA GLU A 78 -10.58 -11.00 -6.18
C GLU A 78 -10.81 -9.69 -6.95
N ALA A 79 -10.60 -9.71 -8.27
CA ALA A 79 -10.88 -8.57 -9.13
C ALA A 79 -12.34 -8.11 -8.99
N GLY A 80 -12.54 -6.83 -8.68
CA GLY A 80 -13.86 -6.22 -8.51
C GLY A 80 -14.54 -6.48 -7.16
N LYS A 81 -13.87 -7.08 -6.17
CA LYS A 81 -14.46 -7.35 -4.84
C LYS A 81 -14.28 -6.25 -3.80
N GLY A 82 -13.61 -5.16 -4.16
CA GLY A 82 -13.37 -4.03 -3.25
C GLY A 82 -12.47 -4.38 -2.05
N MET A 83 -11.48 -5.25 -2.27
CA MET A 83 -10.46 -5.56 -1.26
C MET A 83 -9.70 -4.28 -0.87
N ARG A 84 -9.40 -4.08 0.42
CA ARG A 84 -8.62 -2.94 0.93
C ARG A 84 -7.41 -3.40 1.73
N GLU A 85 -6.44 -2.50 1.90
CA GLU A 85 -5.25 -2.73 2.71
C GLU A 85 -5.18 -1.78 3.95
N GLY A 86 -5.28 -2.38 5.13
CA GLY A 86 -5.15 -1.77 6.45
C GLY A 86 -6.47 -1.69 7.23
N LYS A 87 -7.58 -1.39 6.53
CA LYS A 87 -8.95 -1.31 7.08
C LYS A 87 -9.86 -2.33 6.39
N GLU A 88 -11.08 -2.47 6.90
CA GLU A 88 -12.08 -3.39 6.34
C GLU A 88 -12.34 -3.17 4.85
N ASP A 89 -12.59 -4.28 4.13
CA ASP A 89 -12.91 -4.27 2.70
C ASP A 89 -14.15 -3.42 2.40
N ALA A 90 -14.14 -2.71 1.27
CA ALA A 90 -15.30 -1.93 0.82
C ALA A 90 -16.46 -2.83 0.35
N GLY A 91 -16.16 -4.08 -0.01
CA GLY A 91 -17.11 -5.00 -0.64
C GLY A 91 -17.25 -4.80 -2.15
N PRO A 92 -17.93 -5.74 -2.83
CA PRO A 92 -18.12 -5.69 -4.27
C PRO A 92 -19.07 -4.57 -4.70
N LEU A 93 -18.81 -4.00 -5.89
CA LEU A 93 -19.73 -3.11 -6.61
C LEU A 93 -20.78 -3.91 -7.41
#